data_AF-A0A415LYS6-F1
#
_entry.id   AF-A0A415LYS6-F1
#
_cell.length_a   1.000
_cell.length_b   1.000
_cell.length_c   1.000
_cell.angle_alpha   90.00
_cell.angle_beta   90.00
_cell.angle_gamma   90.00
#
_symmetry.space_group_name_H-M   'P 1'
#
loop_
_entity.id
_entity.type
_entity.pdbx_description
1 polymer ?
#
loop_
_entity_poly.entity_id
_entity_poly.type
_entity_poly.pdbx_seq_one_letter_code
_entity_poly.pdbx_strand_id
1 'polypeptide(L)'
;MPKKFTVSDFNLKTDGLPAEQKTFMENIVGMMCEVVNKSLEGFASPEEVTKQFGDINNLLKAYDGEKFQQLVKDNEQLVEQVKTLGESIEKMKQKGLSMDTINKFDEKLNEMLDSEKFRDFAEGKTRKSGEFDGFSLKDVVSMTDNYTGDLLITQQQKRVVTQVANKKLHMRDVLTTLTADPAYPQLAYAQVYAFNRNARFVTENGRLPESSIKVKEIQTGTKRLGTHIRISKRMLKSRVYIRSYILNMLPEAVWMAEDWNILFGDGNGENLLGIINNTGVTSVEKIISTAIVTGAAGAVKAITGYNGDKDVIVEFAEPQDLILDGMSITFAGAAVLTELNKTHALVKMEDGRILIPGVAFSGAETATDKMTFSVHEAGFKNIEEPNSEDVVKTAFAAMTYAQYFPNAIILNPMTVNGMESEKDTTGRNLGIVKMVDGVKYIAGRPIIEYGGILPGKYLLGDFNQAANLVDYTTLTLEWAEDVETKLCNEVVLMAQEEVIFPIYMPWAFAYGDLAALKTAITKA
;
A
#
# COMPACT_ATOMS: atom_id res chain seq x y z
N MET A 1 -77.82 38.87 -24.89
CA MET A 1 -76.88 38.08 -25.73
C MET A 1 -76.67 38.82 -27.04
N PRO A 2 -75.44 39.07 -27.49
CA PRO A 2 -75.18 39.63 -28.81
C PRO A 2 -75.73 38.68 -29.90
N LYS A 3 -76.27 39.26 -30.98
CA LYS A 3 -76.85 38.53 -32.12
C LYS A 3 -75.77 37.59 -32.70
N LYS A 4 -76.07 36.28 -32.82
CA LYS A 4 -75.17 35.33 -33.47
C LYS A 4 -75.15 35.59 -34.97
N PHE A 5 -73.96 35.75 -35.53
CA PHE A 5 -73.76 35.87 -36.98
C PHE A 5 -74.01 34.51 -37.65
N THR A 6 -74.75 34.52 -38.75
CA THR A 6 -75.09 33.34 -39.55
C THR A 6 -74.64 33.52 -41.00
N VAL A 7 -74.49 32.44 -41.76
CA VAL A 7 -74.04 32.46 -43.16
C VAL A 7 -74.94 33.36 -44.04
N SER A 8 -76.22 33.48 -43.71
CA SER A 8 -77.20 34.37 -44.36
C SER A 8 -76.90 35.86 -44.22
N ASP A 9 -76.13 36.28 -43.20
CA ASP A 9 -75.78 37.69 -43.02
C ASP A 9 -74.72 38.17 -44.05
N PHE A 10 -74.07 37.24 -44.77
CA PHE A 10 -73.01 37.53 -45.75
C PHE A 10 -73.47 37.61 -47.21
N ASN A 11 -74.79 37.50 -47.47
CA ASN A 11 -75.46 37.77 -48.75
C ASN A 11 -74.77 37.20 -50.01
N LEU A 12 -74.40 35.92 -49.97
CA LEU A 12 -73.71 35.21 -51.07
C LEU A 12 -74.66 34.93 -52.24
N LYS A 13 -74.33 35.37 -53.46
CA LYS A 13 -75.06 35.01 -54.69
C LYS A 13 -74.59 33.64 -55.19
N THR A 14 -75.43 32.60 -55.06
CA THR A 14 -75.05 31.21 -55.40
C THR A 14 -75.88 30.60 -56.54
N ASP A 15 -76.67 31.41 -57.24
CA ASP A 15 -77.51 30.94 -58.35
C ASP A 15 -76.67 30.81 -59.64
N GLY A 16 -76.47 29.56 -60.09
CA GLY A 16 -75.72 29.22 -61.31
C GLY A 16 -74.42 28.43 -61.10
N LEU A 17 -74.05 28.08 -59.86
CA LEU A 17 -72.83 27.30 -59.55
C LEU A 17 -73.10 25.79 -59.44
N PRO A 18 -72.20 24.91 -59.92
CA PRO A 18 -72.26 23.46 -59.72
C PRO A 18 -72.30 23.09 -58.22
N ALA A 19 -73.06 22.05 -57.87
CA ALA A 19 -73.44 21.72 -56.49
C ALA A 19 -72.25 21.64 -55.52
N GLU A 20 -71.13 21.05 -55.93
CA GLU A 20 -69.96 20.86 -55.07
C GLU A 20 -69.25 22.18 -54.72
N GLN A 21 -69.24 23.15 -55.63
CA GLN A 21 -68.58 24.46 -55.40
C GLN A 21 -69.42 25.36 -54.50
N LYS A 22 -70.76 25.23 -54.58
CA LYS A 22 -71.68 25.92 -53.68
C LYS A 22 -71.51 25.44 -52.24
N THR A 23 -71.45 24.12 -52.02
CA THR A 23 -71.25 23.55 -50.68
C THR A 23 -69.90 23.95 -50.07
N PHE A 24 -68.85 24.07 -50.88
CA PHE A 24 -67.54 24.50 -50.41
C PHE A 24 -67.54 25.97 -49.91
N MET A 25 -68.17 26.88 -50.64
CA MET A 25 -68.27 28.29 -50.23
C MET A 25 -69.12 28.48 -48.96
N GLU A 26 -70.20 27.71 -48.81
CA GLU A 26 -71.05 27.74 -47.60
C GLU A 26 -70.28 27.27 -46.35
N ASN A 27 -69.41 26.27 -46.49
CA ASN A 27 -68.59 25.76 -45.38
C ASN A 27 -67.53 26.78 -44.90
N ILE A 28 -66.90 27.52 -45.82
CA ILE A 28 -65.88 28.53 -45.45
C ILE A 28 -66.51 29.67 -44.64
N VAL A 29 -67.67 30.16 -45.06
CA VAL A 29 -68.36 31.23 -44.34
C VAL A 29 -68.94 30.73 -43.01
N GLY A 30 -69.36 29.46 -42.93
CA GLY A 30 -69.73 28.81 -41.68
C GLY A 30 -68.61 28.84 -40.64
N MET A 31 -67.38 28.52 -41.04
CA MET A 31 -66.22 28.57 -40.14
C MET A 31 -65.87 30.00 -39.69
N MET A 32 -66.02 31.01 -40.56
CA MET A 32 -65.80 32.41 -40.16
C MET A 32 -66.85 32.90 -39.15
N CYS A 33 -68.12 32.52 -39.32
CA CYS A 33 -69.19 32.83 -38.36
C CYS A 33 -68.94 32.18 -36.99
N GLU A 34 -68.41 30.95 -36.96
CA GLU A 34 -68.04 30.28 -35.70
C GLU A 34 -66.91 31.02 -34.96
N VAL A 35 -65.87 31.48 -35.66
CA VAL A 35 -64.76 32.21 -35.05
C VAL A 35 -65.22 33.56 -34.47
N VAL A 36 -66.05 34.30 -35.21
CA VAL A 36 -66.59 35.59 -34.75
C VAL A 36 -67.53 35.41 -33.55
N ASN A 37 -68.41 34.40 -33.59
CA ASN A 37 -69.33 34.15 -32.47
C ASN A 37 -68.59 33.63 -31.22
N LYS A 38 -67.54 32.80 -31.37
CA LYS A 38 -66.68 32.37 -30.25
C LYS A 38 -65.88 33.53 -29.64
N SER A 39 -65.48 34.53 -30.43
CA SER A 39 -64.81 35.73 -29.91
C SER A 39 -65.75 36.65 -29.10
N LEU A 40 -67.08 36.50 -29.24
CA LEU A 40 -68.09 37.32 -28.56
C LEU A 40 -68.68 36.65 -27.31
N GLU A 41 -68.35 35.38 -27.02
CA GLU A 41 -68.87 34.61 -25.88
C GLU A 41 -68.14 34.87 -24.53
N GLY A 42 -67.50 36.04 -24.34
CA GLY A 42 -66.60 36.25 -23.18
C GLY A 42 -66.56 37.63 -22.50
N PHE A 43 -67.49 38.55 -22.76
CA PHE A 43 -67.55 39.84 -22.04
C PHE A 43 -68.89 40.05 -21.33
N ALA A 44 -68.85 40.06 -19.99
CA ALA A 44 -69.96 40.41 -19.11
C ALA A 44 -70.26 41.91 -19.17
N SER A 45 -71.54 42.28 -19.03
CA SER A 45 -71.99 43.67 -19.21
C SER A 45 -71.67 44.55 -17.98
N PRO A 46 -71.50 45.88 -18.15
CA PRO A 46 -71.06 46.79 -17.08
C PRO A 46 -71.93 46.81 -15.80
N GLU A 47 -73.20 46.43 -15.89
CA GLU A 47 -74.12 46.37 -14.74
C GLU A 47 -73.83 45.17 -13.81
N GLU A 48 -73.29 44.06 -14.33
CA GLU A 48 -72.92 42.89 -13.51
C GLU A 48 -71.60 43.12 -12.76
N VAL A 49 -70.67 43.87 -13.37
CA VAL A 49 -69.41 44.28 -12.74
C VAL A 49 -69.65 45.20 -11.56
N THR A 50 -70.59 46.16 -11.68
CA THR A 50 -70.91 47.10 -10.60
C THR A 50 -71.56 46.40 -9.40
N LYS A 51 -72.35 45.34 -9.66
CA LYS A 51 -72.95 44.51 -8.62
C LYS A 51 -71.89 43.65 -7.89
N GLN A 52 -70.96 43.04 -8.63
CA GLN A 52 -69.87 42.26 -8.04
C GLN A 52 -68.89 43.12 -7.22
N PHE A 53 -68.61 44.36 -7.63
CA PHE A 53 -67.82 45.29 -6.82
C PHE A 53 -68.56 45.75 -5.55
N GLY A 54 -69.89 45.85 -5.58
CA GLY A 54 -70.71 46.08 -4.38
C GLY A 54 -70.63 44.91 -3.38
N ASP A 55 -70.69 43.68 -3.89
CA ASP A 55 -70.58 42.46 -3.06
C ASP A 55 -69.16 42.27 -2.49
N ILE A 56 -68.12 42.64 -3.23
CA ILE A 56 -66.72 42.66 -2.74
C ILE A 56 -66.52 43.72 -1.65
N ASN A 57 -67.13 44.91 -1.77
CA ASN A 57 -67.07 45.96 -0.76
C ASN A 57 -67.79 45.56 0.54
N ASN A 58 -68.86 44.77 0.45
CA ASN A 58 -69.57 44.22 1.61
C ASN A 58 -68.81 43.06 2.26
N LEU A 59 -68.07 42.25 1.49
CA LEU A 59 -67.15 41.21 2.01
C LEU A 59 -65.93 41.82 2.71
N LEU A 60 -65.41 42.95 2.24
CA LEU A 60 -64.30 43.68 2.87
C LEU A 60 -64.70 44.35 4.19
N LYS A 61 -65.96 44.76 4.35
CA LYS A 61 -66.50 45.29 5.62
C LYS A 61 -66.83 44.21 6.65
N ALA A 62 -66.84 42.94 6.24
CA ALA A 62 -67.04 41.78 7.11
C ALA A 62 -65.72 41.16 7.61
N TYR A 63 -64.57 41.76 7.30
CA TYR A 63 -63.28 41.29 7.80
C TYR A 63 -63.03 41.81 9.23
N ASP A 64 -63.21 40.89 10.16
CA ASP A 64 -63.30 41.09 11.61
C ASP A 64 -62.00 41.64 12.23
N GLY A 65 -62.08 42.81 12.89
CA GLY A 65 -60.96 43.46 13.57
C GLY A 65 -60.36 42.61 14.71
N GLU A 66 -61.11 41.65 15.24
CA GLU A 66 -60.63 40.73 16.28
C GLU A 66 -59.57 39.75 15.74
N LYS A 67 -59.67 39.28 14.49
CA LYS A 67 -58.64 38.39 13.91
C LYS A 67 -57.33 39.14 13.60
N PHE A 68 -57.41 40.43 13.29
CA PHE A 68 -56.23 41.26 13.09
C PHE A 68 -55.55 41.60 14.43
N GLN A 69 -56.35 41.90 15.46
CA GLN A 69 -55.85 42.05 16.84
C GLN A 69 -55.21 40.76 17.36
N GLN A 70 -55.79 39.59 17.05
CA GLN A 70 -55.20 38.29 17.39
C GLN A 70 -53.87 38.07 16.66
N LEU A 71 -53.78 38.38 15.35
CA LEU A 71 -52.52 38.33 14.58
C LEU A 71 -51.45 39.29 15.11
N VAL A 72 -51.83 40.47 15.61
CA VAL A 72 -50.91 41.41 16.28
C VAL A 72 -50.42 40.83 17.60
N LYS A 73 -51.32 40.25 18.40
CA LYS A 73 -50.97 39.57 19.67
C LYS A 73 -50.07 38.35 19.46
N ASP A 74 -50.37 37.54 18.44
CA ASP A 74 -49.59 36.36 18.09
C ASP A 74 -48.21 36.79 17.58
N ASN A 75 -48.09 37.90 16.85
CA ASN A 75 -46.81 38.49 16.46
C ASN A 75 -46.02 39.09 17.64
N GLU A 76 -46.67 39.75 18.60
CA GLU A 76 -46.01 40.22 19.82
C GLU A 76 -45.48 39.05 20.66
N GLN A 77 -46.26 37.96 20.79
CA GLN A 77 -45.80 36.73 21.43
C GLN A 77 -44.63 36.08 20.68
N LEU A 78 -44.65 36.10 19.34
CA LEU A 78 -43.54 35.60 18.52
C LEU A 78 -42.27 36.43 18.72
N VAL A 79 -42.38 37.75 18.82
CA VAL A 79 -41.27 38.66 19.12
C VAL A 79 -40.68 38.38 20.52
N GLU A 80 -41.53 38.09 21.50
CA GLU A 80 -41.10 37.75 22.86
C GLU A 80 -40.45 36.34 22.93
N GLN A 81 -40.94 35.38 22.17
CA GLN A 81 -40.32 34.07 21.97
C GLN A 81 -38.96 34.16 21.26
N VAL A 82 -38.85 35.03 20.24
CA VAL A 82 -37.58 35.30 19.56
C VAL A 82 -36.58 35.98 20.50
N LYS A 83 -37.04 36.87 21.38
CA LYS A 83 -36.18 37.53 22.37
C LYS A 83 -35.68 36.56 23.44
N THR A 84 -36.53 35.65 23.93
CA THR A 84 -36.14 34.58 24.85
C THR A 84 -35.25 33.51 24.18
N LEU A 85 -35.42 33.27 22.87
CA LEU A 85 -34.46 32.52 22.06
C LEU A 85 -33.11 33.24 21.98
N GLY A 86 -33.11 34.56 21.79
CA GLY A 86 -31.90 35.40 21.79
C GLY A 86 -31.14 35.32 23.12
N GLU A 87 -31.85 35.40 24.25
CA GLU A 87 -31.25 35.28 25.59
C GLU A 87 -30.74 33.86 25.89
N SER A 88 -31.38 32.83 25.35
CA SER A 88 -30.91 31.44 25.47
C SER A 88 -29.72 31.13 24.54
N ILE A 89 -29.66 31.77 23.38
CA ILE A 89 -28.48 31.77 22.49
C ILE A 89 -27.31 32.50 23.15
N GLU A 90 -27.55 33.60 23.87
CA GLU A 90 -26.51 34.34 24.59
C GLU A 90 -25.98 33.56 25.81
N LYS A 91 -26.85 32.81 26.50
CA LYS A 91 -26.45 31.81 27.51
C LYS A 91 -25.70 30.60 26.90
N MET A 92 -25.96 30.24 25.64
CA MET A 92 -25.18 29.23 24.91
C MET A 92 -23.81 29.77 24.47
N LYS A 93 -23.71 31.08 24.16
CA LYS A 93 -22.47 31.79 23.83
C LYS A 93 -21.44 31.75 24.97
N GLN A 94 -21.88 31.81 26.22
CA GLN A 94 -21.01 31.68 27.41
C GLN A 94 -20.48 30.25 27.67
N LYS A 95 -21.04 29.21 27.01
CA LYS A 95 -20.66 27.80 27.25
C LYS A 95 -19.73 27.19 26.18
N GLY A 96 -19.18 27.99 25.27
CA GLY A 96 -18.00 27.58 24.47
C GLY A 96 -18.20 26.39 23.52
N LEU A 97 -19.22 26.43 22.66
CA LEU A 97 -19.36 25.51 21.52
C LEU A 97 -19.15 26.28 20.19
N SER A 98 -18.49 25.63 19.24
CA SER A 98 -17.75 26.22 18.11
C SER A 98 -18.57 27.07 17.11
N MET A 99 -18.01 28.22 16.75
CA MET A 99 -18.61 29.36 16.03
C MET A 99 -18.29 29.41 14.52
N ASP A 100 -18.25 28.29 13.79
CA ASP A 100 -17.96 28.30 12.33
C ASP A 100 -19.11 27.81 11.45
N THR A 101 -20.00 26.96 11.98
CA THR A 101 -21.11 26.37 11.20
C THR A 101 -22.35 27.25 11.18
N ILE A 102 -22.56 28.05 12.24
CA ILE A 102 -23.74 28.91 12.41
C ILE A 102 -23.62 30.18 11.54
N ASN A 103 -22.44 30.80 11.50
CA ASN A 103 -22.22 32.01 10.69
C ASN A 103 -22.43 31.77 9.18
N LYS A 104 -22.02 30.60 8.67
CA LYS A 104 -22.23 30.21 7.26
C LYS A 104 -23.69 29.90 6.93
N PHE A 105 -24.47 29.48 7.92
CA PHE A 105 -25.90 29.23 7.75
C PHE A 105 -26.68 30.53 7.69
N ASP A 106 -26.37 31.48 8.58
CA ASP A 106 -26.99 32.81 8.58
C ASP A 106 -26.64 33.62 7.32
N GLU A 107 -25.39 33.57 6.84
CA GLU A 107 -25.02 34.22 5.57
C GLU A 107 -25.80 33.66 4.39
N LYS A 108 -25.89 32.32 4.26
CA LYS A 108 -26.62 31.69 3.16
C LYS A 108 -28.14 31.82 3.26
N LEU A 109 -28.69 31.90 4.47
CA LEU A 109 -30.11 32.15 4.69
C LEU A 109 -30.47 33.58 4.29
N ASN A 110 -29.64 34.56 4.63
CA ASN A 110 -29.82 35.94 4.21
C ASN A 110 -29.67 36.10 2.69
N GLU A 111 -28.70 35.44 2.06
CA GLU A 111 -28.61 35.38 0.58
C GLU A 111 -29.85 34.74 -0.06
N MET A 112 -30.44 33.72 0.58
CA MET A 112 -31.67 33.08 0.08
C MET A 112 -32.87 34.02 0.19
N LEU A 113 -33.01 34.74 1.31
CA LEU A 113 -34.10 35.68 1.55
C LEU A 113 -34.00 36.93 0.65
N ASP A 114 -32.78 37.40 0.38
CA ASP A 114 -32.51 38.57 -0.48
C ASP A 114 -32.51 38.23 -1.99
N SER A 115 -32.57 36.94 -2.34
CA SER A 115 -32.61 36.53 -3.74
C SER A 115 -33.89 37.01 -4.45
N GLU A 116 -33.75 37.53 -5.67
CA GLU A 116 -34.88 37.93 -6.54
C GLU A 116 -35.93 36.81 -6.68
N LYS A 117 -35.48 35.55 -6.65
CA LYS A 117 -36.35 34.37 -6.74
C LYS A 117 -37.22 34.16 -5.50
N PHE A 118 -36.74 34.53 -4.30
CA PHE A 118 -37.53 34.46 -3.07
C PHE A 118 -38.55 35.61 -3.00
N ARG A 119 -38.19 36.80 -3.52
CA ARG A 119 -39.15 37.91 -3.71
C ARG A 119 -40.25 37.57 -4.70
N ASP A 120 -39.93 36.95 -5.83
CA ASP A 120 -40.92 36.52 -6.83
C ASP A 120 -41.84 35.39 -6.32
N PHE A 121 -41.34 34.55 -5.40
CA PHE A 121 -42.12 33.55 -4.69
C PHE A 121 -43.05 34.16 -3.63
N ALA A 122 -42.56 35.12 -2.84
CA ALA A 122 -43.35 35.83 -1.82
C ALA A 122 -44.43 36.74 -2.44
N GLU A 123 -44.17 37.34 -3.60
CA GLU A 123 -45.14 38.17 -4.35
C GLU A 123 -46.11 37.34 -5.23
N GLY A 124 -45.98 36.00 -5.26
CA GLY A 124 -46.95 35.09 -5.88
C GLY A 124 -47.01 35.11 -7.41
N LYS A 125 -45.95 35.54 -8.12
CA LYS A 125 -45.98 35.76 -9.58
C LYS A 125 -45.62 34.55 -10.46
N THR A 126 -45.30 33.37 -9.90
CA THR A 126 -45.01 32.16 -10.72
C THR A 126 -45.69 30.89 -10.22
N ARG A 127 -46.44 30.20 -11.09
CA ARG A 127 -47.12 28.90 -10.83
C ARG A 127 -46.27 27.67 -11.21
N LYS A 128 -44.95 27.72 -11.10
CA LYS A 128 -44.09 26.54 -11.31
C LYS A 128 -43.30 26.25 -10.03
N SER A 129 -43.40 25.01 -9.56
CA SER A 129 -42.76 24.47 -8.36
C SER A 129 -41.27 24.80 -8.34
N GLY A 130 -40.85 25.50 -7.27
CA GLY A 130 -39.46 25.90 -7.05
C GLY A 130 -38.58 24.71 -6.69
N GLU A 131 -37.54 24.51 -7.47
CA GLU A 131 -36.33 23.81 -7.03
C GLU A 131 -35.34 24.90 -6.60
N PHE A 132 -35.11 25.01 -5.29
CA PHE A 132 -34.12 25.92 -4.71
C PHE A 132 -32.74 25.27 -4.79
N ASP A 133 -31.96 25.63 -5.81
CA ASP A 133 -30.56 25.22 -5.98
C ASP A 133 -29.66 26.04 -5.05
N GLY A 134 -29.60 25.65 -3.77
CA GLY A 134 -28.79 26.36 -2.77
C GLY A 134 -28.66 25.66 -1.42
N PHE A 135 -29.48 24.64 -1.16
CA PHE A 135 -29.46 23.90 0.11
C PHE A 135 -28.93 22.47 -0.08
N SER A 136 -27.67 22.34 -0.53
CA SER A 136 -26.99 21.05 -0.45
C SER A 136 -26.16 20.98 0.83
N LEU A 137 -26.61 20.18 1.79
CA LEU A 137 -25.84 19.63 2.93
C LEU A 137 -24.63 18.75 2.50
N LYS A 138 -24.19 18.86 1.24
CA LYS A 138 -23.06 18.11 0.70
C LYS A 138 -21.74 18.46 1.38
N ASP A 139 -21.60 19.67 1.93
CA ASP A 139 -20.30 20.13 2.45
C ASP A 139 -19.88 19.54 3.81
N VAL A 140 -20.70 18.72 4.48
CA VAL A 140 -20.33 18.14 5.79
C VAL A 140 -19.99 16.64 5.71
N VAL A 141 -20.44 15.93 4.67
CA VAL A 141 -20.01 14.55 4.38
C VAL A 141 -19.95 14.34 2.86
N SER A 142 -19.15 15.16 2.19
CA SER A 142 -18.95 15.05 0.75
C SER A 142 -17.94 13.95 0.45
N MET A 143 -18.45 12.75 0.13
CA MET A 143 -17.73 11.74 -0.68
C MET A 143 -17.75 12.12 -2.18
N THR A 144 -17.75 13.41 -2.52
CA THR A 144 -17.88 13.88 -3.91
C THR A 144 -16.60 13.61 -4.73
N ASP A 145 -15.47 13.33 -4.08
CA ASP A 145 -14.17 13.14 -4.76
C ASP A 145 -13.89 11.71 -5.28
N ASN A 146 -14.72 10.71 -4.97
CA ASN A 146 -14.41 9.30 -5.29
C ASN A 146 -14.97 8.79 -6.63
N TYR A 147 -15.65 9.62 -7.41
CA TYR A 147 -16.18 9.22 -8.72
C TYR A 147 -16.28 10.41 -9.68
N THR A 148 -15.46 10.39 -10.72
CA THR A 148 -15.50 11.34 -11.84
C THR A 148 -15.98 10.60 -13.09
N GLY A 149 -17.26 10.73 -13.46
CA GLY A 149 -17.79 10.09 -14.65
C GLY A 149 -19.07 10.73 -15.18
N ASP A 150 -18.99 11.29 -16.40
CA ASP A 150 -20.05 12.05 -17.07
C ASP A 150 -20.54 11.32 -18.34
N LEU A 151 -20.97 10.06 -18.20
CA LEU A 151 -21.36 9.20 -19.32
C LEU A 151 -22.78 8.65 -19.12
N LEU A 152 -23.76 9.43 -19.58
CA LEU A 152 -25.20 9.17 -19.40
C LEU A 152 -25.83 8.29 -20.50
N ILE A 153 -25.08 7.88 -21.54
CA ILE A 153 -25.63 7.18 -22.74
C ILE A 153 -24.86 5.92 -23.18
N THR A 154 -24.04 5.33 -22.32
CA THR A 154 -23.24 4.13 -22.66
C THR A 154 -23.64 2.88 -21.85
N GLN A 155 -23.57 1.71 -22.47
CA GLN A 155 -23.77 0.42 -21.80
C GLN A 155 -22.76 0.27 -20.66
N GLN A 156 -23.24 0.23 -19.42
CA GLN A 156 -22.39 0.02 -18.24
C GLN A 156 -21.81 -1.40 -18.27
N GLN A 157 -20.50 -1.51 -18.42
CA GLN A 157 -19.79 -2.77 -18.28
C GLN A 157 -19.66 -3.13 -16.78
N LYS A 158 -19.81 -4.42 -16.45
CA LYS A 158 -19.77 -4.92 -15.06
C LYS A 158 -18.34 -5.13 -14.52
N ARG A 159 -17.32 -4.58 -15.17
CA ARG A 159 -15.91 -4.80 -14.81
C ARG A 159 -15.36 -3.58 -14.10
N VAL A 160 -14.86 -3.77 -12.89
CA VAL A 160 -13.97 -2.79 -12.24
C VAL A 160 -12.55 -3.10 -12.70
N VAL A 161 -11.84 -2.09 -13.17
CA VAL A 161 -10.42 -2.18 -13.54
C VAL A 161 -9.63 -1.20 -12.70
N THR A 162 -8.45 -1.63 -12.27
CA THR A 162 -7.47 -0.81 -11.57
C THR A 162 -6.28 -0.55 -12.47
N GLN A 163 -5.54 0.53 -12.19
CA GLN A 163 -4.29 0.82 -12.89
C GLN A 163 -3.17 -0.16 -12.49
N VAL A 164 -3.24 -0.72 -11.28
CA VAL A 164 -2.25 -1.64 -10.71
C VAL A 164 -2.94 -2.95 -10.35
N ALA A 165 -2.31 -4.07 -10.71
CA ALA A 165 -2.75 -5.39 -10.33
C ALA A 165 -2.18 -5.77 -8.95
N ASN A 166 -2.90 -6.62 -8.24
CA ASN A 166 -2.47 -7.22 -6.98
C ASN A 166 -1.15 -7.98 -7.14
N LYS A 167 -0.41 -8.11 -6.04
CA LYS A 167 0.79 -8.96 -6.02
C LYS A 167 0.34 -10.41 -6.20
N LYS A 168 1.09 -11.17 -7.00
CA LYS A 168 0.77 -12.59 -7.26
C LYS A 168 1.30 -13.54 -6.20
N LEU A 169 2.24 -13.08 -5.40
CA LEU A 169 2.97 -13.87 -4.42
C LEU A 169 3.06 -13.03 -3.14
N HIS A 170 2.78 -13.64 -2.01
CA HIS A 170 3.00 -13.08 -0.68
C HIS A 170 4.04 -13.90 0.09
N MET A 171 4.63 -13.30 1.11
CA MET A 171 5.65 -13.94 1.95
C MET A 171 5.09 -15.13 2.74
N ARG A 172 3.79 -15.12 3.04
CA ARG A 172 3.07 -16.28 3.59
C ARG A 172 3.11 -17.52 2.68
N ASP A 173 3.21 -17.34 1.37
CA ASP A 173 3.29 -18.46 0.41
C ASP A 173 4.72 -19.01 0.31
N VAL A 174 5.71 -18.23 0.77
CA VAL A 174 7.13 -18.58 0.77
C VAL A 174 7.52 -19.29 2.07
N LEU A 175 6.91 -18.89 3.19
CA LEU A 175 7.17 -19.43 4.52
C LEU A 175 6.24 -20.61 4.84
N THR A 176 6.67 -21.47 5.75
CA THR A 176 5.77 -22.49 6.32
C THR A 176 4.76 -21.82 7.24
N THR A 177 3.47 -21.93 6.90
CA THR A 177 2.36 -21.46 7.75
C THR A 177 1.89 -22.55 8.71
N LEU A 178 1.63 -22.17 9.97
CA LEU A 178 1.13 -23.04 11.04
C LEU A 178 -0.12 -22.41 11.64
N THR A 179 -1.04 -23.22 12.15
CA THR A 179 -2.19 -22.72 12.92
C THR A 179 -1.83 -22.69 14.40
N ALA A 180 -2.07 -21.57 15.09
CA ALA A 180 -1.83 -21.46 16.53
C ALA A 180 -2.90 -22.19 17.33
N ASP A 181 -2.57 -22.50 18.59
CA ASP A 181 -3.58 -22.86 19.59
C ASP A 181 -4.19 -21.57 20.17
N PRO A 182 -5.51 -21.35 20.05
CA PRO A 182 -6.19 -20.18 20.61
C PRO A 182 -6.04 -20.00 22.13
N ALA A 183 -5.61 -21.04 22.86
CA ALA A 183 -5.34 -20.92 24.30
C ALA A 183 -4.06 -20.11 24.61
N TYR A 184 -3.14 -19.96 23.64
CA TYR A 184 -1.81 -19.40 23.87
C TYR A 184 -1.51 -18.23 22.90
N PRO A 185 -1.67 -16.96 23.33
CA PRO A 185 -1.41 -15.77 22.51
C PRO A 185 0.10 -15.43 22.40
N GLN A 186 0.97 -16.30 22.89
CA GLN A 186 2.42 -16.14 22.86
C GLN A 186 3.05 -17.49 22.56
N LEU A 187 4.02 -17.49 21.64
CA LEU A 187 4.82 -18.66 21.33
C LEU A 187 6.21 -18.47 21.92
N ALA A 188 6.60 -19.37 22.82
CA ALA A 188 7.93 -19.42 23.39
C ALA A 188 8.68 -20.63 22.85
N TYR A 189 9.97 -20.46 22.55
CA TYR A 189 10.86 -21.54 22.13
C TYR A 189 12.24 -21.38 22.76
N ALA A 190 12.89 -22.51 22.99
CA ALA A 190 14.21 -22.55 23.58
C ALA A 190 15.30 -22.45 22.49
N GLN A 191 16.13 -21.40 22.54
CA GLN A 191 17.28 -21.23 21.66
C GLN A 191 18.56 -21.66 22.38
N VAL A 192 19.29 -22.61 21.80
CA VAL A 192 20.66 -22.93 22.22
C VAL A 192 21.60 -21.84 21.70
N TYR A 193 22.27 -21.11 22.58
CA TYR A 193 23.15 -19.99 22.18
C TYR A 193 24.64 -20.27 22.41
N ALA A 194 24.97 -21.28 23.23
CA ALA A 194 26.33 -21.76 23.36
C ALA A 194 26.33 -23.27 23.58
N PHE A 195 27.07 -24.01 22.77
CA PHE A 195 27.23 -25.45 22.93
C PHE A 195 28.69 -25.83 22.72
N ASN A 196 29.32 -26.34 23.78
CA ASN A 196 30.68 -26.86 23.74
C ASN A 196 30.64 -28.39 23.60
N ARG A 197 31.00 -28.88 22.41
CA ARG A 197 31.10 -30.31 22.08
C ARG A 197 32.54 -30.79 22.27
N ASN A 198 32.95 -31.04 23.51
CA ASN A 198 34.33 -31.45 23.82
C ASN A 198 34.52 -32.97 23.71
N ALA A 199 34.09 -33.58 22.60
CA ALA A 199 34.27 -35.02 22.38
C ALA A 199 35.71 -35.32 21.97
N ARG A 200 36.37 -36.28 22.62
CA ARG A 200 37.74 -36.74 22.28
C ARG A 200 37.88 -38.24 22.52
N PHE A 201 38.77 -38.90 21.79
CA PHE A 201 39.18 -40.26 22.10
C PHE A 201 39.94 -40.27 23.42
N VAL A 202 39.63 -41.22 24.29
CA VAL A 202 40.25 -41.37 25.60
C VAL A 202 40.80 -42.78 25.72
N THR A 203 41.98 -42.89 26.33
CA THR A 203 42.61 -44.19 26.60
C THR A 203 41.75 -45.02 27.53
N GLU A 204 41.90 -46.34 27.48
CA GLU A 204 41.23 -47.24 28.42
C GLU A 204 41.50 -46.81 29.87
N ASN A 205 40.44 -46.64 30.67
CA ASN A 205 40.43 -46.07 32.04
C ASN A 205 40.65 -44.54 32.17
N GLY A 206 40.73 -43.77 31.09
CA GLY A 206 40.79 -42.30 31.16
C GLY A 206 39.42 -41.64 31.38
N ARG A 207 39.39 -40.46 32.01
CA ARG A 207 38.16 -39.68 32.21
C ARG A 207 37.72 -39.02 30.90
N LEU A 208 36.47 -39.22 30.51
CA LEU A 208 35.86 -38.56 29.35
C LEU A 208 35.78 -37.04 29.54
N PRO A 209 36.06 -36.22 28.51
CA PRO A 209 35.90 -34.77 28.62
C PRO A 209 34.42 -34.37 28.68
N GLU A 210 34.14 -33.28 29.39
CA GLU A 210 32.78 -32.77 29.62
C GLU A 210 32.35 -31.81 28.50
N SER A 211 31.13 -32.00 28.00
CA SER A 211 30.46 -31.09 27.06
C SER A 211 29.43 -30.25 27.81
N SER A 212 29.19 -29.01 27.39
CA SER A 212 28.25 -28.09 28.06
C SER A 212 27.32 -27.40 27.08
N ILE A 213 26.08 -27.14 27.52
CA ILE A 213 25.03 -26.50 26.70
C ILE A 213 24.40 -25.33 27.49
N LYS A 214 24.20 -24.20 26.83
CA LYS A 214 23.47 -23.04 27.35
C LYS A 214 22.30 -22.71 26.45
N VAL A 215 21.14 -22.58 27.07
CA VAL A 215 19.85 -22.38 26.41
C VAL A 215 19.20 -21.13 26.98
N LYS A 216 18.57 -20.33 26.13
CA LYS A 216 17.74 -19.17 26.53
C LYS A 216 16.35 -19.33 25.91
N GLU A 217 15.33 -18.87 26.61
CA GLU A 217 13.97 -18.84 26.08
C GLU A 217 13.74 -17.54 25.31
N ILE A 218 13.21 -17.65 24.09
CA ILE A 218 12.75 -16.52 23.29
C ILE A 218 11.25 -16.63 23.16
N GLN A 219 10.57 -15.50 23.31
CA GLN A 219 9.14 -15.41 23.20
C GLN A 219 8.73 -14.42 22.11
N THR A 220 7.70 -14.78 21.35
CA THR A 220 7.06 -13.92 20.34
C THR A 220 5.56 -13.89 20.61
N GLY A 221 4.99 -12.70 20.67
CA GLY A 221 3.56 -12.50 20.93
C GLY A 221 2.74 -12.36 19.66
N THR A 222 1.43 -12.59 19.77
CA THR A 222 0.44 -12.33 18.71
C THR A 222 0.35 -10.84 18.39
N LYS A 223 0.31 -10.51 17.10
CA LYS A 223 0.10 -9.17 16.57
C LYS A 223 -1.10 -9.15 15.65
N ARG A 224 -1.94 -8.11 15.81
CA ARG A 224 -3.16 -7.92 15.00
C ARG A 224 -2.87 -7.01 13.83
N LEU A 225 -3.26 -7.46 12.65
CA LEU A 225 -3.19 -6.71 11.40
C LEU A 225 -4.58 -6.62 10.79
N GLY A 226 -4.96 -5.45 10.28
CA GLY A 226 -6.24 -5.31 9.62
C GLY A 226 -6.50 -3.91 9.09
N THR A 227 -7.52 -3.81 8.25
CA THR A 227 -8.01 -2.56 7.71
C THR A 227 -9.53 -2.58 7.63
N HIS A 228 -10.14 -1.41 7.59
CA HIS A 228 -11.58 -1.28 7.44
C HIS A 228 -11.93 -0.21 6.41
N ILE A 229 -13.07 -0.37 5.76
CA ILE A 229 -13.61 0.61 4.83
C ILE A 229 -15.09 0.87 5.13
N ARG A 230 -15.49 2.14 5.15
CA ARG A 230 -16.89 2.55 5.27
C ARG A 230 -17.51 2.60 3.88
N ILE A 231 -18.69 2.01 3.73
CA ILE A 231 -19.37 1.86 2.45
C ILE A 231 -20.86 2.22 2.62
N SER A 232 -21.39 3.06 1.73
CA SER A 232 -22.84 3.33 1.69
C SER A 232 -23.67 2.09 1.35
N LYS A 233 -24.75 1.84 2.10
CA LYS A 233 -25.70 0.75 1.83
C LYS A 233 -26.33 0.85 0.44
N ARG A 234 -26.47 2.06 -0.10
CA ARG A 234 -26.99 2.28 -1.46
C ARG A 234 -26.00 1.81 -2.52
N MET A 235 -24.71 2.05 -2.32
CA MET A 235 -23.66 1.61 -3.26
C MET A 235 -23.59 0.08 -3.33
N LEU A 236 -23.64 -0.59 -2.17
CA LEU A 236 -23.67 -2.07 -2.11
C LEU A 236 -24.88 -2.67 -2.84
N LYS A 237 -26.05 -2.03 -2.74
CA LYS A 237 -27.28 -2.49 -3.40
C LYS A 237 -27.28 -2.22 -4.91
N SER A 238 -26.79 -1.06 -5.33
CA SER A 238 -26.89 -0.59 -6.72
C SER A 238 -25.79 -1.12 -7.65
N ARG A 239 -24.69 -1.67 -7.11
CA ARG A 239 -23.49 -2.02 -7.86
C ARG A 239 -22.85 -3.33 -7.37
N VAL A 240 -23.39 -4.47 -7.83
CA VAL A 240 -22.92 -5.83 -7.45
C VAL A 240 -21.42 -6.05 -7.74
N TYR A 241 -20.89 -5.44 -8.81
CA TYR A 241 -19.49 -5.58 -9.20
C TYR A 241 -18.50 -4.84 -8.27
N ILE A 242 -18.92 -3.74 -7.64
CA ILE A 242 -18.09 -3.01 -6.66
C ILE A 242 -17.90 -3.86 -5.41
N ARG A 243 -18.94 -4.58 -4.98
CA ARG A 243 -18.84 -5.52 -3.85
C ARG A 243 -17.80 -6.61 -4.12
N SER A 244 -17.83 -7.24 -5.30
CA SER A 244 -16.84 -8.27 -5.64
C SER A 244 -15.42 -7.72 -5.69
N TYR A 245 -15.24 -6.50 -6.20
CA TYR A 245 -13.95 -5.85 -6.25
C TYR A 245 -13.40 -5.55 -4.85
N ILE A 246 -14.23 -5.00 -3.96
CA ILE A 246 -13.84 -4.70 -2.57
C ILE A 246 -13.48 -5.98 -1.81
N LEU A 247 -14.25 -7.06 -1.99
CA LEU A 247 -13.98 -8.35 -1.35
C LEU A 247 -12.64 -8.97 -1.78
N ASN A 248 -12.14 -8.66 -2.98
CA ASN A 248 -10.82 -9.13 -3.43
C ASN A 248 -9.69 -8.20 -2.99
N MET A 249 -9.95 -6.89 -2.87
CA MET A 249 -8.91 -5.89 -2.57
C MET A 249 -8.59 -5.77 -1.07
N LEU A 250 -9.57 -5.99 -0.19
CA LEU A 250 -9.34 -5.88 1.26
C LEU A 250 -8.39 -6.95 1.81
N PRO A 251 -8.54 -8.25 1.47
CA PRO A 251 -7.55 -9.27 1.78
C PRO A 251 -6.15 -8.91 1.31
N GLU A 252 -6.03 -8.45 0.06
CA GLU A 252 -4.75 -8.04 -0.53
C GLU A 252 -4.08 -6.93 0.30
N ALA A 253 -4.84 -5.94 0.75
CA ALA A 253 -4.29 -4.84 1.54
C ALA A 253 -3.70 -5.33 2.87
N VAL A 254 -4.33 -6.33 3.50
CA VAL A 254 -3.81 -6.98 4.70
C VAL A 254 -2.53 -7.74 4.37
N TRP A 255 -2.52 -8.57 3.33
CA TRP A 255 -1.35 -9.34 2.91
C TRP A 255 -0.16 -8.48 2.51
N MET A 256 -0.40 -7.35 1.85
CA MET A 256 0.65 -6.39 1.51
C MET A 256 1.32 -5.78 2.75
N ALA A 257 0.54 -5.50 3.79
CA ALA A 257 1.06 -4.98 5.05
C ALA A 257 1.76 -6.08 5.88
N GLU A 258 1.27 -7.31 5.81
CA GLU A 258 1.88 -8.48 6.41
C GLU A 258 3.27 -8.74 5.80
N ASP A 259 3.36 -8.80 4.46
CA ASP A 259 4.62 -9.00 3.74
C ASP A 259 5.70 -8.00 4.17
N TRP A 260 5.31 -6.74 4.32
CA TRP A 260 6.23 -5.68 4.72
C TRP A 260 6.75 -5.90 6.13
N ASN A 261 5.86 -6.29 7.06
CA ASN A 261 6.23 -6.59 8.45
C ASN A 261 7.06 -7.87 8.57
N ILE A 262 6.77 -8.91 7.79
CA ILE A 262 7.56 -10.15 7.75
C ILE A 262 9.00 -9.86 7.30
N LEU A 263 9.19 -9.00 6.30
CA LEU A 263 10.52 -8.69 5.77
C LEU A 263 11.26 -7.64 6.60
N PHE A 264 10.62 -6.48 6.81
CA PHE A 264 11.24 -5.24 7.30
C PHE A 264 10.67 -4.76 8.63
N GLY A 265 9.78 -5.52 9.28
CA GLY A 265 9.22 -5.15 10.57
C GLY A 265 10.32 -4.89 11.61
N ASP A 266 10.15 -3.85 12.41
CA ASP A 266 11.15 -3.40 13.38
C ASP A 266 10.95 -4.01 14.78
N GLY A 267 9.87 -4.76 14.99
CA GLY A 267 9.52 -5.35 16.27
C GLY A 267 9.11 -4.33 17.35
N ASN A 268 8.92 -3.06 16.99
CA ASN A 268 8.52 -2.02 17.93
C ASN A 268 6.99 -1.89 17.98
N GLY A 269 6.46 -1.72 19.19
CA GLY A 269 5.02 -1.59 19.41
C GLY A 269 4.26 -2.81 18.90
N GLU A 270 3.42 -2.61 17.89
CA GLU A 270 2.59 -3.66 17.29
C GLU A 270 3.13 -4.23 15.97
N ASN A 271 4.30 -3.77 15.51
CA ASN A 271 4.94 -4.36 14.34
C ASN A 271 5.57 -5.72 14.70
N LEU A 272 5.59 -6.63 13.73
CA LEU A 272 6.35 -7.87 13.83
C LEU A 272 7.85 -7.56 13.79
N LEU A 273 8.66 -8.44 14.40
CA LEU A 273 10.11 -8.42 14.16
C LEU A 273 10.39 -9.16 12.86
N GLY A 274 10.68 -8.40 11.79
CA GLY A 274 10.92 -8.96 10.47
C GLY A 274 12.25 -9.71 10.37
N ILE A 275 12.40 -10.52 9.32
CA ILE A 275 13.61 -11.31 9.05
C ILE A 275 14.84 -10.42 9.01
N ILE A 276 14.80 -9.32 8.26
CA ILE A 276 15.98 -8.50 7.97
C ILE A 276 16.50 -7.78 9.22
N ASN A 277 15.61 -7.37 10.12
CA ASN A 277 15.97 -6.65 11.34
C ASN A 277 16.31 -7.58 12.52
N ASN A 278 16.22 -8.90 12.34
CA ASN A 278 16.49 -9.85 13.42
C ASN A 278 17.99 -9.92 13.74
N THR A 279 18.31 -10.03 15.02
CA THR A 279 19.70 -10.12 15.49
C THR A 279 20.36 -11.40 14.97
N GLY A 280 21.37 -11.22 14.13
CA GLY A 280 22.16 -12.31 13.55
C GLY A 280 21.92 -12.55 12.06
N VAL A 281 20.93 -11.88 11.46
CA VAL A 281 20.89 -11.73 9.99
C VAL A 281 21.95 -10.71 9.58
N THR A 282 22.90 -11.14 8.77
CA THR A 282 23.95 -10.28 8.23
C THR A 282 24.09 -10.49 6.73
N SER A 283 24.72 -9.55 6.05
CA SER A 283 24.93 -9.67 4.61
C SER A 283 26.15 -10.53 4.31
N VAL A 284 26.10 -11.33 3.24
CA VAL A 284 27.20 -12.24 2.91
C VAL A 284 28.47 -11.44 2.55
N GLU A 285 28.31 -10.29 1.90
CA GLU A 285 29.45 -9.42 1.60
C GLU A 285 30.17 -9.00 2.88
N LYS A 286 29.45 -8.72 3.97
CA LYS A 286 30.04 -8.39 5.27
C LYS A 286 30.71 -9.61 5.90
N ILE A 287 30.10 -10.79 5.80
CA ILE A 287 30.70 -12.05 6.29
C ILE A 287 32.05 -12.28 5.61
N ILE A 288 32.11 -12.14 4.29
CA ILE A 288 33.33 -12.38 3.51
C ILE A 288 34.37 -11.27 3.70
N SER A 289 33.94 -10.00 3.74
CA SER A 289 34.88 -8.87 3.79
C SER A 289 35.43 -8.57 5.19
N THR A 290 34.82 -9.09 6.25
CA THR A 290 35.30 -8.83 7.61
C THR A 290 36.64 -9.53 7.83
N ALA A 291 37.64 -8.79 8.31
CA ALA A 291 38.93 -9.38 8.65
C ALA A 291 38.79 -10.22 9.93
N ILE A 292 39.17 -11.48 9.84
CA ILE A 292 39.20 -12.42 10.97
C ILE A 292 40.42 -12.12 11.84
N VAL A 293 41.55 -11.85 11.20
CA VAL A 293 42.82 -11.49 11.86
C VAL A 293 43.40 -10.27 11.17
N THR A 294 43.92 -9.32 11.95
CA THR A 294 44.64 -8.15 11.46
C THR A 294 45.99 -8.03 12.14
N GLY A 295 47.06 -7.91 11.37
CA GLY A 295 48.40 -7.60 11.85
C GLY A 295 48.73 -6.11 11.73
N ALA A 296 49.16 -5.51 12.83
CA ALA A 296 49.69 -4.15 12.84
C ALA A 296 51.10 -4.08 12.22
N ALA A 297 51.62 -2.86 12.02
CA ALA A 297 52.99 -2.66 11.57
C ALA A 297 53.98 -3.34 12.54
N GLY A 298 54.91 -4.13 11.99
CA GLY A 298 55.86 -4.93 12.77
C GLY A 298 55.37 -6.34 13.13
N ALA A 299 54.14 -6.72 12.73
CA ALA A 299 53.63 -8.08 12.95
C ALA A 299 54.24 -9.13 11.99
N VAL A 300 54.88 -8.70 10.90
CA VAL A 300 55.61 -9.56 9.97
C VAL A 300 57.08 -9.58 10.35
N LYS A 301 57.60 -10.75 10.72
CA LYS A 301 58.99 -10.92 11.20
C LYS A 301 59.97 -11.17 10.06
N ALA A 302 59.62 -12.06 9.13
CA ALA A 302 60.48 -12.40 8.00
C ALA A 302 59.68 -12.93 6.81
N ILE A 303 60.22 -12.74 5.61
CA ILE A 303 59.68 -13.28 4.36
C ILE A 303 60.80 -14.01 3.63
N THR A 304 60.58 -15.27 3.27
CA THR A 304 61.60 -16.14 2.66
C THR A 304 61.05 -16.89 1.46
N GLY A 305 61.91 -17.20 0.48
CA GLY A 305 61.53 -18.00 -0.68
C GLY A 305 61.41 -19.50 -0.36
N TYR A 306 60.51 -20.18 -1.06
CA TYR A 306 60.28 -21.61 -0.94
C TYR A 306 60.08 -22.25 -2.32
N ASN A 307 60.27 -23.58 -2.41
CA ASN A 307 60.07 -24.36 -3.64
C ASN A 307 60.84 -23.82 -4.86
N GLY A 308 62.11 -23.45 -4.65
CA GLY A 308 62.93 -22.82 -5.68
C GLY A 308 62.45 -21.42 -6.05
N ASP A 309 62.09 -20.62 -5.04
CA ASP A 309 61.64 -19.22 -5.14
C ASP A 309 60.36 -19.00 -5.96
N LYS A 310 59.56 -20.05 -6.16
CA LYS A 310 58.24 -19.97 -6.80
C LYS A 310 57.12 -19.62 -5.84
N ASP A 311 57.35 -19.88 -4.55
CA ASP A 311 56.42 -19.64 -3.45
C ASP A 311 57.11 -18.81 -2.36
N VAL A 312 56.32 -18.17 -1.48
CA VAL A 312 56.82 -17.34 -0.39
C VAL A 312 56.32 -17.85 0.95
N ILE A 313 57.21 -17.94 1.94
CA ILE A 313 56.87 -18.19 3.35
C ILE A 313 56.92 -16.85 4.10
N VAL A 314 55.86 -16.56 4.85
CA VAL A 314 55.79 -15.43 5.77
C VAL A 314 55.82 -15.94 7.21
N GLU A 315 56.77 -15.42 7.99
CA GLU A 315 56.88 -15.65 9.44
C GLU A 315 56.33 -14.43 10.19
N PHE A 316 55.40 -14.67 11.11
CA PHE A 316 54.82 -13.64 11.96
C PHE A 316 55.62 -13.46 13.25
N ALA A 317 55.54 -12.25 13.83
CA ALA A 317 56.18 -11.96 15.11
C ALA A 317 55.53 -12.71 16.27
N GLU A 318 54.20 -12.85 16.23
CA GLU A 318 53.40 -13.58 17.21
C GLU A 318 52.56 -14.68 16.53
N PRO A 319 52.35 -15.84 17.17
CA PRO A 319 51.53 -16.91 16.64
C PRO A 319 50.08 -16.46 16.38
N GLN A 320 49.51 -16.92 15.26
CA GLN A 320 48.15 -16.64 14.81
C GLN A 320 47.32 -17.94 14.76
N ASP A 321 46.62 -18.24 15.85
CA ASP A 321 45.83 -19.45 16.02
C ASP A 321 44.56 -19.48 15.15
N LEU A 322 43.94 -18.31 14.94
CA LEU A 322 42.70 -18.13 14.17
C LEU A 322 42.89 -18.22 12.66
N ILE A 323 44.13 -18.24 12.15
CA ILE A 323 44.40 -18.49 10.73
C ILE A 323 44.21 -20.00 10.48
N LEU A 324 43.42 -20.35 9.46
CA LEU A 324 43.19 -21.71 9.00
C LEU A 324 43.57 -21.87 7.53
N ASP A 325 43.78 -23.12 7.10
CA ASP A 325 44.10 -23.44 5.71
C ASP A 325 43.01 -22.97 4.74
N GLY A 326 43.43 -22.37 3.61
CA GLY A 326 42.54 -21.91 2.55
C GLY A 326 41.92 -20.53 2.77
N MET A 327 42.22 -19.85 3.88
CA MET A 327 41.86 -18.45 4.07
C MET A 327 42.60 -17.52 3.10
N SER A 328 42.06 -16.31 2.91
CA SER A 328 42.65 -15.30 2.04
C SER A 328 43.43 -14.26 2.86
N ILE A 329 44.71 -14.06 2.56
CA ILE A 329 45.55 -13.03 3.21
C ILE A 329 45.91 -11.92 2.22
N THR A 330 45.89 -10.68 2.70
CA THR A 330 46.38 -9.51 1.98
C THR A 330 47.39 -8.78 2.84
N PHE A 331 48.56 -8.45 2.29
CA PHE A 331 49.50 -7.55 2.94
C PHE A 331 49.33 -6.13 2.41
N ALA A 332 49.74 -5.14 3.17
CA ALA A 332 49.88 -3.78 2.68
C ALA A 332 51.25 -3.22 3.07
N GLY A 333 51.89 -2.53 2.12
CA GLY A 333 53.18 -1.89 2.34
C GLY A 333 54.40 -2.73 1.98
N ALA A 334 54.25 -3.83 1.23
CA ALA A 334 55.39 -4.56 0.66
C ALA A 334 56.05 -3.72 -0.44
N ALA A 335 57.37 -3.53 -0.36
CA ALA A 335 58.12 -2.64 -1.25
C ALA A 335 58.91 -3.39 -2.33
N VAL A 336 59.46 -4.58 -2.00
CA VAL A 336 60.23 -5.42 -2.92
C VAL A 336 59.33 -6.50 -3.53
N LEU A 337 58.54 -7.15 -2.68
CA LEU A 337 57.58 -8.18 -3.07
C LEU A 337 56.20 -7.55 -3.26
N THR A 338 56.07 -6.63 -4.22
CA THR A 338 54.85 -5.84 -4.43
C THR A 338 53.61 -6.70 -4.73
N GLU A 339 53.80 -7.92 -5.26
CA GLU A 339 52.73 -8.90 -5.45
C GLU A 339 52.06 -9.31 -4.14
N LEU A 340 52.74 -9.26 -2.98
CA LEU A 340 52.12 -9.51 -1.66
C LEU A 340 51.06 -8.47 -1.28
N ASN A 341 51.05 -7.31 -1.95
CA ASN A 341 49.99 -6.31 -1.74
C ASN A 341 48.64 -6.74 -2.34
N LYS A 342 48.61 -7.83 -3.13
CA LYS A 342 47.38 -8.47 -3.61
C LYS A 342 46.89 -9.52 -2.61
N THR A 343 45.65 -9.97 -2.77
CA THR A 343 45.06 -11.01 -1.95
C THR A 343 45.44 -12.39 -2.47
N HIS A 344 45.90 -13.26 -1.59
CA HIS A 344 46.35 -14.61 -1.91
C HIS A 344 45.72 -15.65 -0.99
N ALA A 345 45.48 -16.85 -1.50
CA ALA A 345 45.17 -18.00 -0.65
C ALA A 345 46.40 -18.36 0.18
N LEU A 346 46.20 -18.77 1.43
CA LEU A 346 47.27 -19.20 2.32
C LEU A 346 47.16 -20.68 2.68
N VAL A 347 48.32 -21.29 2.92
CA VAL A 347 48.45 -22.61 3.53
C VAL A 347 49.18 -22.44 4.85
N LYS A 348 48.57 -22.90 5.94
CA LYS A 348 49.13 -22.84 7.28
C LYS A 348 50.19 -23.94 7.43
N MET A 349 51.42 -23.55 7.77
CA MET A 349 52.47 -24.51 8.12
C MET A 349 52.46 -24.77 9.62
N GLU A 350 52.41 -23.70 10.40
CA GLU A 350 52.33 -23.66 11.86
C GLU A 350 51.68 -22.35 12.28
N ASP A 351 51.32 -22.16 13.55
CA ASP A 351 50.66 -20.92 14.01
C ASP A 351 51.52 -19.66 13.76
N GLY A 352 52.85 -19.78 13.66
CA GLY A 352 53.75 -18.66 13.39
C GLY A 352 54.17 -18.48 11.92
N ARG A 353 53.85 -19.41 11.02
CA ARG A 353 54.28 -19.35 9.62
C ARG A 353 53.23 -19.85 8.64
N ILE A 354 53.11 -19.12 7.53
CA ILE A 354 52.24 -19.46 6.43
C ILE A 354 53.02 -19.54 5.12
N LEU A 355 52.54 -20.38 4.21
CA LEU A 355 52.98 -20.46 2.83
C LEU A 355 51.96 -19.75 1.93
N ILE A 356 52.45 -18.91 1.03
CA ILE A 356 51.69 -18.24 -0.01
C ILE A 356 52.11 -18.85 -1.35
N PRO A 357 51.31 -19.77 -1.91
CA PRO A 357 51.64 -20.43 -3.16
C PRO A 357 51.50 -19.48 -4.36
N GLY A 358 52.40 -19.59 -5.33
CA GLY A 358 52.32 -18.88 -6.61
C GLY A 358 52.84 -17.43 -6.60
N VAL A 359 53.35 -16.94 -5.46
CA VAL A 359 54.08 -15.66 -5.40
C VAL A 359 55.57 -15.96 -5.48
N ALA A 360 56.22 -15.52 -6.55
CA ALA A 360 57.66 -15.72 -6.72
C ALA A 360 58.47 -14.80 -5.80
N PHE A 361 59.51 -15.36 -5.16
CA PHE A 361 60.40 -14.60 -4.29
C PHE A 361 61.39 -13.78 -5.12
N SER A 362 61.25 -12.45 -5.12
CA SER A 362 62.09 -11.53 -5.90
C SER A 362 63.28 -10.95 -5.12
N GLY A 363 63.36 -11.19 -3.81
CA GLY A 363 64.39 -10.65 -2.92
C GLY A 363 63.89 -10.44 -1.50
N ALA A 364 64.80 -10.19 -0.56
CA ALA A 364 64.45 -9.92 0.83
C ALA A 364 63.65 -8.59 0.95
N GLU A 365 62.50 -8.65 1.60
CA GLU A 365 61.66 -7.48 1.81
C GLU A 365 62.33 -6.50 2.79
N THR A 366 62.33 -5.22 2.43
CA THR A 366 62.98 -4.15 3.22
C THR A 366 62.00 -3.39 4.09
N ALA A 367 60.70 -3.58 3.87
CA ALA A 367 59.62 -2.86 4.54
C ALA A 367 58.83 -3.70 5.57
N THR A 368 59.34 -4.86 6.01
CA THR A 368 58.64 -5.78 6.93
C THR A 368 58.09 -5.09 8.19
N ASP A 369 58.85 -4.14 8.75
CA ASP A 369 58.47 -3.38 9.95
C ASP A 369 57.26 -2.45 9.75
N LYS A 370 56.93 -2.12 8.49
CA LYS A 370 55.80 -1.25 8.12
C LYS A 370 54.64 -2.03 7.51
N MET A 371 54.83 -3.32 7.24
CA MET A 371 53.79 -4.14 6.63
C MET A 371 52.68 -4.42 7.62
N THR A 372 51.45 -4.26 7.15
CA THR A 372 50.24 -4.75 7.84
C THR A 372 49.66 -5.92 7.05
N PHE A 373 48.82 -6.73 7.68
CA PHE A 373 48.10 -7.78 6.98
C PHE A 373 46.67 -7.91 7.49
N SER A 374 45.79 -8.39 6.62
CA SER A 374 44.43 -8.80 6.97
C SER A 374 44.13 -10.18 6.40
N VAL A 375 43.56 -11.05 7.23
CA VAL A 375 43.12 -12.39 6.86
C VAL A 375 41.59 -12.40 6.83
N HIS A 376 41.06 -12.93 5.74
CA HIS A 376 39.63 -13.01 5.44
C HIS A 376 39.25 -14.46 5.11
N GLU A 377 37.94 -14.72 5.06
CA GLU A 377 37.40 -15.99 4.58
C GLU A 377 37.85 -16.29 3.15
N ALA A 378 37.85 -17.58 2.78
CA ALA A 378 38.29 -18.07 1.46
C ALA A 378 37.52 -17.45 0.26
N GLY A 379 36.32 -16.89 0.52
CA GLY A 379 35.50 -16.20 -0.48
C GLY A 379 35.98 -14.80 -0.83
N PHE A 380 36.91 -14.21 -0.08
CA PHE A 380 37.33 -12.82 -0.29
C PHE A 380 38.30 -12.69 -1.46
N LYS A 381 37.95 -11.85 -2.44
CA LYS A 381 38.75 -11.55 -3.64
C LYS A 381 39.28 -12.79 -4.37
N ASN A 382 38.43 -13.81 -4.49
CA ASN A 382 38.81 -15.13 -4.98
C ASN A 382 38.53 -15.36 -6.48
N ILE A 383 37.73 -14.51 -7.13
CA ILE A 383 37.31 -14.66 -8.53
C ILE A 383 37.82 -13.49 -9.37
N GLU A 384 38.52 -13.78 -10.47
CA GLU A 384 39.13 -12.76 -11.36
C GLU A 384 38.07 -11.81 -11.97
N GLU A 385 37.03 -12.35 -12.61
CA GLU A 385 35.95 -11.57 -13.23
C GLU A 385 34.58 -12.19 -12.93
N PRO A 386 33.96 -11.89 -11.77
CA PRO A 386 32.71 -12.53 -11.36
C PRO A 386 31.50 -12.04 -12.18
N ASN A 387 30.71 -12.99 -12.67
CA ASN A 387 29.36 -12.74 -13.21
C ASN A 387 28.30 -12.87 -12.11
N SER A 388 27.02 -12.61 -12.42
CA SER A 388 25.95 -12.71 -11.42
C SER A 388 25.71 -14.13 -10.89
N GLU A 389 26.03 -15.18 -11.66
CA GLU A 389 25.94 -16.57 -11.21
C GLU A 389 26.97 -16.85 -10.12
N ASP A 390 28.20 -16.37 -10.30
CA ASP A 390 29.31 -16.58 -9.36
C ASP A 390 29.05 -15.86 -8.03
N VAL A 391 28.46 -14.66 -8.09
CA VAL A 391 27.99 -13.91 -6.91
C VAL A 391 27.02 -14.75 -6.09
N VAL A 392 26.00 -15.32 -6.73
CA VAL A 392 24.97 -16.11 -6.04
C VAL A 392 25.52 -17.47 -5.56
N LYS A 393 26.40 -18.13 -6.33
CA LYS A 393 27.12 -19.34 -5.88
C LYS A 393 27.92 -19.08 -4.62
N THR A 394 28.65 -17.96 -4.59
CA THR A 394 29.48 -17.59 -3.44
C THR A 394 28.60 -17.26 -2.23
N ALA A 395 27.46 -16.62 -2.45
CA ALA A 395 26.46 -16.38 -1.41
C ALA A 395 26.00 -17.67 -0.73
N PHE A 396 25.64 -18.69 -1.53
CA PHE A 396 25.22 -19.99 -1.02
C PHE A 396 26.37 -20.78 -0.38
N ALA A 397 27.57 -20.71 -0.94
CA ALA A 397 28.76 -21.38 -0.41
C ALA A 397 29.14 -20.83 0.97
N ALA A 398 29.10 -19.50 1.15
CA ALA A 398 29.39 -18.85 2.43
C ALA A 398 28.43 -19.30 3.55
N MET A 399 27.14 -19.41 3.25
CA MET A 399 26.17 -19.91 4.23
C MET A 399 26.34 -21.40 4.53
N THR A 400 26.68 -22.19 3.50
CA THR A 400 26.95 -23.63 3.66
C THR A 400 28.19 -23.86 4.52
N TYR A 401 29.21 -23.00 4.39
CA TYR A 401 30.39 -23.02 5.26
C TYR A 401 30.03 -22.78 6.72
N ALA A 402 29.08 -21.86 6.97
CA ALA A 402 28.50 -21.66 8.30
C ALA A 402 27.53 -22.78 8.76
N GLN A 403 27.46 -23.89 8.02
CA GLN A 403 26.60 -25.06 8.29
C GLN A 403 25.09 -24.78 8.15
N TYR A 404 24.71 -23.72 7.44
CA TYR A 404 23.32 -23.43 7.06
C TYR A 404 23.07 -23.85 5.62
N PHE A 405 21.90 -24.42 5.34
CA PHE A 405 21.51 -24.87 4.00
C PHE A 405 20.36 -24.04 3.46
N PRO A 406 20.62 -22.80 2.98
CA PRO A 406 19.58 -21.97 2.37
C PRO A 406 18.90 -22.71 1.21
N ASN A 407 17.57 -22.69 1.21
CA ASN A 407 16.75 -23.45 0.26
C ASN A 407 16.39 -22.63 -0.99
N ALA A 408 16.27 -21.31 -0.88
CA ALA A 408 15.89 -20.42 -1.97
C ALA A 408 16.57 -19.04 -1.86
N ILE A 409 16.49 -18.28 -2.94
CA ILE A 409 16.87 -16.85 -2.98
C ILE A 409 15.70 -16.02 -3.49
N ILE A 410 15.38 -14.95 -2.78
CA ILE A 410 14.37 -13.97 -3.15
C ILE A 410 15.05 -12.80 -3.85
N LEU A 411 14.59 -12.48 -5.05
CA LEU A 411 15.12 -11.40 -5.88
C LEU A 411 13.96 -10.56 -6.45
N ASN A 412 14.24 -9.28 -6.72
CA ASN A 412 13.32 -8.44 -7.47
C ASN A 412 13.24 -8.92 -8.94
N PRO A 413 12.06 -8.94 -9.59
CA PRO A 413 11.93 -9.32 -11.00
C PRO A 413 12.84 -8.54 -11.96
N MET A 414 13.11 -7.26 -11.67
CA MET A 414 14.03 -6.45 -12.48
C MET A 414 15.48 -6.90 -12.36
N THR A 415 15.89 -7.34 -11.16
CA THR A 415 17.21 -7.93 -10.93
C THR A 415 17.36 -9.24 -11.70
N VAL A 416 16.34 -10.10 -11.65
CA VAL A 416 16.34 -11.38 -12.38
C VAL A 416 16.42 -11.16 -13.89
N ASN A 417 15.67 -10.20 -14.43
CA ASN A 417 15.77 -9.82 -15.85
C ASN A 417 17.18 -9.30 -16.21
N GLY A 418 17.81 -8.55 -15.32
CA GLY A 418 19.20 -8.11 -15.48
C GLY A 418 20.17 -9.30 -15.58
N MET A 419 20.04 -10.28 -14.70
CA MET A 419 20.84 -11.51 -14.70
C MET A 419 20.59 -12.37 -15.94
N GLU A 420 19.34 -12.51 -16.39
CA GLU A 420 18.97 -13.24 -17.61
C GLU A 420 19.55 -12.59 -18.87
N SER A 421 19.74 -11.27 -18.84
CA SER A 421 20.26 -10.47 -19.94
C SER A 421 21.79 -10.42 -20.00
N GLU A 422 22.50 -11.06 -19.06
CA GLU A 422 23.96 -11.11 -19.09
C GLU A 422 24.47 -11.96 -20.26
N LYS A 423 25.47 -11.41 -20.95
CA LYS A 423 26.04 -11.98 -22.18
C LYS A 423 27.53 -12.17 -22.06
N ASP A 424 28.03 -13.16 -22.79
CA ASP A 424 29.46 -13.32 -23.02
C ASP A 424 30.00 -12.22 -23.95
N THR A 425 31.33 -12.19 -24.10
CA THR A 425 32.03 -11.24 -25.00
C THR A 425 31.66 -11.40 -26.47
N THR A 426 30.98 -12.49 -26.84
CA THR A 426 30.47 -12.76 -28.19
C THR A 426 28.99 -12.42 -28.38
N GLY A 427 28.35 -11.88 -27.33
CA GLY A 427 26.94 -11.46 -27.34
C GLY A 427 25.94 -12.60 -27.13
N ARG A 428 26.37 -13.80 -26.76
CA ARG A 428 25.50 -14.93 -26.42
C ARG A 428 25.09 -14.84 -24.96
N ASN A 429 23.84 -15.20 -24.66
CA ASN A 429 23.37 -15.22 -23.28
C ASN A 429 24.13 -16.30 -22.48
N LEU A 430 24.53 -15.96 -21.26
CA LEU A 430 25.25 -16.86 -20.37
C LEU A 430 24.38 -17.99 -19.81
N GLY A 431 23.05 -17.86 -19.90
CA GLY A 431 22.11 -18.89 -19.42
C GLY A 431 22.18 -19.08 -17.90
N ILE A 432 22.46 -17.99 -17.18
CA ILE A 432 22.63 -17.95 -15.71
C ILE A 432 21.38 -18.47 -14.99
N VAL A 433 20.21 -18.00 -15.44
CA VAL A 433 18.92 -18.43 -14.91
C VAL A 433 18.36 -19.52 -15.81
N LYS A 434 18.03 -20.66 -15.19
CA LYS A 434 17.47 -21.82 -15.87
C LYS A 434 16.02 -21.99 -15.44
N MET A 435 15.14 -22.25 -16.40
CA MET A 435 13.74 -22.58 -16.14
C MET A 435 13.59 -24.10 -16.08
N VAL A 436 13.07 -24.62 -14.96
CA VAL A 436 12.72 -26.03 -14.79
C VAL A 436 11.28 -26.07 -14.25
N ASP A 437 10.38 -26.73 -14.98
CA ASP A 437 8.96 -26.88 -14.61
C ASP A 437 8.25 -25.55 -14.27
N GLY A 438 8.64 -24.45 -14.93
CA GLY A 438 8.07 -23.12 -14.71
C GLY A 438 8.63 -22.36 -13.51
N VAL A 439 9.58 -22.94 -12.78
CA VAL A 439 10.32 -22.29 -11.69
C VAL A 439 11.71 -21.88 -12.19
N LYS A 440 12.13 -20.65 -11.87
CA LYS A 440 13.46 -20.13 -12.19
C LYS A 440 14.47 -20.65 -11.16
N TYR A 441 15.64 -21.09 -11.64
CA TYR A 441 16.75 -21.56 -10.82
C TYR A 441 18.02 -20.79 -11.15
N ILE A 442 18.82 -20.51 -10.12
CA ILE A 442 20.18 -19.99 -10.24
C ILE A 442 21.11 -20.86 -9.37
N ALA A 443 22.27 -21.25 -9.89
CA ALA A 443 23.23 -22.09 -9.16
C ALA A 443 22.63 -23.39 -8.57
N GLY A 444 21.57 -23.93 -9.17
CA GLY A 444 20.87 -25.13 -8.68
C GLY A 444 19.88 -24.89 -7.54
N ARG A 445 19.59 -23.64 -7.18
CA ARG A 445 18.60 -23.24 -6.16
C ARG A 445 17.45 -22.44 -6.79
N PRO A 446 16.21 -22.60 -6.31
CA PRO A 446 15.05 -21.86 -6.82
C PRO A 446 15.16 -20.37 -6.51
N ILE A 447 14.70 -19.55 -7.46
CA ILE A 447 14.54 -18.10 -7.36
C ILE A 447 13.06 -17.81 -7.09
N ILE A 448 12.82 -16.98 -6.09
CA ILE A 448 11.50 -16.45 -5.77
C ILE A 448 11.48 -14.98 -6.21
N GLU A 449 10.69 -14.68 -7.23
CA GLU A 449 10.54 -13.32 -7.75
C GLU A 449 9.54 -12.54 -6.90
N TYR A 450 10.04 -11.59 -6.10
CA TYR A 450 9.20 -10.80 -5.20
C TYR A 450 9.48 -9.30 -5.33
N GLY A 451 8.44 -8.53 -5.63
CA GLY A 451 8.53 -7.08 -5.87
C GLY A 451 8.76 -6.23 -4.62
N GLY A 452 8.59 -6.80 -3.42
CA GLY A 452 8.85 -6.07 -2.16
C GLY A 452 10.33 -6.00 -1.77
N ILE A 453 11.21 -6.80 -2.39
CA ILE A 453 12.65 -6.61 -2.28
C ILE A 453 13.10 -5.54 -3.28
N LEU A 454 13.98 -4.63 -2.83
CA LEU A 454 14.51 -3.57 -3.69
C LEU A 454 15.39 -4.16 -4.82
N PRO A 455 15.37 -3.55 -6.03
CA PRO A 455 16.29 -3.95 -7.11
C PRO A 455 17.76 -3.94 -6.65
N GLY A 456 18.53 -4.94 -7.08
CA GLY A 456 19.93 -5.14 -6.66
C GLY A 456 20.15 -5.77 -5.28
N LYS A 457 19.11 -5.84 -4.43
CA LYS A 457 19.16 -6.55 -3.15
C LYS A 457 18.77 -8.02 -3.29
N TYR A 458 19.25 -8.84 -2.36
CA TYR A 458 18.89 -10.24 -2.25
C TYR A 458 18.53 -10.60 -0.82
N LEU A 459 17.59 -11.53 -0.66
CA LEU A 459 17.35 -12.24 0.59
C LEU A 459 17.51 -13.74 0.32
N LEU A 460 18.48 -14.38 0.96
CA LEU A 460 18.67 -15.82 0.90
C LEU A 460 18.43 -16.42 2.27
N GLY A 461 17.98 -17.67 2.31
CA GLY A 461 17.91 -18.42 3.56
C GLY A 461 17.12 -19.71 3.44
N ASP A 462 16.83 -20.32 4.59
CA ASP A 462 15.95 -21.48 4.68
C ASP A 462 14.54 -21.07 5.12
N PHE A 463 13.66 -20.86 4.14
CA PHE A 463 12.28 -20.42 4.42
C PHE A 463 11.38 -21.53 5.00
N ASN A 464 11.84 -22.78 5.05
CA ASN A 464 11.03 -23.91 5.53
C ASN A 464 11.19 -24.15 7.03
N GLN A 465 12.42 -24.01 7.55
CA GLN A 465 12.77 -24.36 8.93
C GLN A 465 13.25 -23.18 9.77
N ALA A 466 13.80 -22.13 9.15
CA ALA A 466 14.40 -21.04 9.91
C ALA A 466 13.39 -20.05 10.48
N ALA A 467 12.21 -19.94 9.85
CA ALA A 467 11.09 -19.12 10.32
C ALA A 467 9.76 -19.75 9.90
N ASN A 468 8.74 -19.56 10.73
CA ASN A 468 7.38 -19.99 10.44
C ASN A 468 6.43 -18.81 10.67
N LEU A 469 5.39 -18.72 9.86
CA LEU A 469 4.26 -17.84 10.13
C LEU A 469 3.21 -18.63 10.89
N VAL A 470 2.72 -18.11 12.00
CA VAL A 470 1.69 -18.79 12.79
C VAL A 470 0.43 -17.95 12.80
N ASP A 471 -0.64 -18.46 12.20
CA ASP A 471 -1.95 -17.84 12.18
C ASP A 471 -2.64 -18.09 13.52
N TYR A 472 -2.74 -17.05 14.36
CA TYR A 472 -3.50 -17.09 15.60
C TYR A 472 -4.99 -16.93 15.31
N THR A 473 -5.35 -15.95 14.47
CA THR A 473 -6.63 -15.90 13.81
C THR A 473 -6.41 -15.75 12.31
N THR A 474 -6.99 -16.65 11.53
CA THR A 474 -6.96 -16.59 10.06
C THR A 474 -7.63 -15.30 9.58
N LEU A 475 -7.25 -14.81 8.40
CA LEU A 475 -7.92 -13.66 7.78
C LEU A 475 -9.44 -13.82 7.74
N THR A 476 -10.14 -12.90 8.40
CA THR A 476 -11.61 -12.84 8.43
C THR A 476 -12.10 -11.52 7.82
N LEU A 477 -13.25 -11.61 7.14
CA LEU A 477 -14.00 -10.46 6.62
C LEU A 477 -15.30 -10.34 7.39
N GLU A 478 -15.52 -9.20 8.05
CA GLU A 478 -16.70 -8.96 8.87
C GLU A 478 -17.39 -7.65 8.47
N TRP A 479 -18.72 -7.68 8.34
CA TRP A 479 -19.54 -6.49 8.21
C TRP A 479 -19.95 -6.01 9.61
N ALA A 480 -19.56 -4.80 9.97
CA ALA A 480 -19.91 -4.17 11.23
C ALA A 480 -20.85 -2.99 11.02
N GLU A 481 -21.83 -2.85 11.92
CA GLU A 481 -22.71 -1.68 12.00
C GLU A 481 -22.74 -1.16 13.44
N ASP A 482 -22.45 0.13 13.59
CA ASP A 482 -22.63 0.89 14.83
C ASP A 482 -23.67 2.02 14.64
N VAL A 483 -24.07 2.68 15.74
CA VAL A 483 -25.05 3.78 15.77
C VAL A 483 -24.73 4.83 14.70
N GLU A 484 -23.50 5.32 14.64
CA GLU A 484 -23.07 6.34 13.66
C GLU A 484 -23.25 5.87 12.21
N THR A 485 -22.82 4.63 11.92
CA THR A 485 -22.94 4.07 10.56
C THR A 485 -24.41 3.85 10.18
N LYS A 486 -25.27 3.50 11.15
CA LYS A 486 -26.71 3.35 10.93
C LYS A 486 -27.38 4.69 10.65
N LEU A 487 -27.01 5.74 11.40
CA LEU A 487 -27.49 7.11 11.17
C LEU A 487 -27.07 7.63 9.79
N CYS A 488 -25.86 7.28 9.34
CA CYS A 488 -25.32 7.69 8.02
C CYS A 488 -25.72 6.77 6.86
N ASN A 489 -26.49 5.69 7.10
CA ASN A 489 -26.84 4.67 6.10
C ASN A 489 -25.60 4.05 5.42
N GLU A 490 -24.57 3.79 6.22
CA GLU A 490 -23.31 3.14 5.86
C GLU A 490 -23.15 1.79 6.59
N VAL A 491 -22.21 0.99 6.13
CA VAL A 491 -21.70 -0.22 6.80
C VAL A 491 -20.18 -0.21 6.75
N VAL A 492 -19.54 -0.79 7.76
CA VAL A 492 -18.09 -0.99 7.77
C VAL A 492 -17.81 -2.42 7.32
N LEU A 493 -16.93 -2.61 6.35
CA LEU A 493 -16.31 -3.90 6.08
C LEU A 493 -14.91 -3.90 6.66
N MET A 494 -14.65 -4.83 7.56
CA MET A 494 -13.36 -5.00 8.23
C MET A 494 -12.71 -6.29 7.75
N ALA A 495 -11.41 -6.22 7.45
CA ALA A 495 -10.55 -7.35 7.15
C ALA A 495 -9.45 -7.39 8.20
N GLN A 496 -9.32 -8.51 8.91
CA GLN A 496 -8.33 -8.63 9.98
C GLN A 496 -7.81 -10.06 10.14
N GLU A 497 -6.58 -10.16 10.59
CA GLU A 497 -5.93 -11.40 11.01
C GLU A 497 -5.04 -11.11 12.22
N GLU A 498 -4.68 -12.17 12.94
CA GLU A 498 -3.72 -12.09 14.02
C GLU A 498 -2.66 -13.16 13.81
N VAL A 499 -1.40 -12.74 13.81
CA VAL A 499 -0.26 -13.58 13.45
C VAL A 499 0.82 -13.53 14.51
N ILE A 500 1.54 -14.64 14.66
CA ILE A 500 2.77 -14.75 15.45
C ILE A 500 3.89 -15.14 14.49
N PHE A 501 5.02 -14.45 14.54
CA PHE A 501 6.13 -14.68 13.62
C PHE A 501 7.44 -15.08 14.34
N PRO A 502 7.59 -16.35 14.73
CA PRO A 502 8.85 -16.85 15.28
C PRO A 502 9.91 -17.07 14.19
N ILE A 503 11.08 -16.46 14.39
CA ILE A 503 12.30 -16.73 13.62
C ILE A 503 13.23 -17.59 14.47
N TYR A 504 13.22 -18.90 14.27
CA TYR A 504 13.97 -19.88 15.05
C TYR A 504 15.49 -19.81 14.82
N MET A 505 15.90 -19.58 13.56
CA MET A 505 17.31 -19.56 13.15
C MET A 505 17.61 -18.31 12.31
N PRO A 506 17.80 -17.13 12.94
CA PRO A 506 18.10 -15.90 12.21
C PRO A 506 19.35 -16.04 11.32
N TRP A 507 20.36 -16.77 11.79
CA TRP A 507 21.66 -16.92 11.12
C TRP A 507 21.59 -17.75 9.84
N ALA A 508 20.46 -18.42 9.58
CA ALA A 508 20.20 -19.12 8.33
C ALA A 508 19.73 -18.16 7.21
N PHE A 509 19.46 -16.89 7.51
CA PHE A 509 19.13 -15.85 6.54
C PHE A 509 20.30 -14.89 6.31
N ALA A 510 20.44 -14.41 5.08
CA ALA A 510 21.30 -13.28 4.76
C ALA A 510 20.58 -12.31 3.82
N TYR A 511 20.68 -11.02 4.14
CA TYR A 511 20.13 -9.93 3.34
C TYR A 511 21.24 -8.94 3.00
N GLY A 512 21.43 -8.67 1.72
CA GLY A 512 22.58 -7.89 1.26
C GLY A 512 22.41 -7.28 -0.11
N ASP A 513 23.50 -6.70 -0.60
CA ASP A 513 23.59 -6.08 -1.92
C ASP A 513 24.43 -6.92 -2.89
N LEU A 514 23.88 -7.22 -4.06
CA LEU A 514 24.57 -8.04 -5.06
C LEU A 514 25.82 -7.35 -5.62
N ALA A 515 25.81 -6.02 -5.78
CA ALA A 515 26.96 -5.29 -6.31
C ALA A 515 28.08 -5.18 -5.26
N ALA A 516 27.72 -5.00 -3.99
CA ALA A 516 28.68 -5.08 -2.89
C ALA A 516 29.29 -6.48 -2.77
N LEU A 517 28.48 -7.54 -2.88
CA LEU A 517 28.97 -8.91 -2.89
C LEU A 517 29.88 -9.19 -4.08
N LYS A 518 29.52 -8.72 -5.28
CA LYS A 518 30.39 -8.77 -6.46
C LYS A 518 31.74 -8.11 -6.19
N THR A 519 31.74 -6.94 -5.57
CA THR A 519 32.97 -6.22 -5.21
C THR A 519 33.81 -6.99 -4.19
N ALA A 520 33.18 -7.63 -3.20
CA ALA A 520 33.87 -8.39 -2.17
C ALA A 520 34.59 -9.65 -2.70
N ILE A 521 34.06 -10.27 -3.76
CA ILE A 521 34.61 -11.49 -4.36
C ILE A 521 35.55 -11.21 -5.54
N THR A 522 35.48 -10.03 -6.16
CA THR A 522 36.32 -9.66 -7.32
C THR A 522 37.77 -9.52 -6.88
N LYS A 523 38.68 -10.22 -7.55
CA LYS A 523 40.12 -10.12 -7.32
C LYS A 523 40.64 -8.74 -7.73
N ALA A 524 41.61 -8.22 -6.98
CA ALA A 524 42.16 -6.87 -7.17
C ALA A 524 43.30 -6.82 -8.19
#